data_AF-L8FXT6-F1
#
_entry.id   AF-L8FXT6-F1
#
_cell.length_a   1.000
_cell.length_b   1.000
_cell.length_c   1.000
_cell.angle_alpha   90.00
_cell.angle_beta   90.00
_cell.angle_gamma   90.00
#
_symmetry.space_group_name_H-M   'P 1'
#
loop_
_entity.id
_entity.type
_entity.pdbx_description
1 polymer ?
#
loop_
_entity_poly.entity_id
_entity_poly.type
_entity_poly.pdbx_seq_one_letter_code
_entity_poly.pdbx_strand_id
1 'polypeptide(L)'
;MATITSVSVNAQGQVVINGQGFTCPILAVLIGGSPATVIPGGCTATQLIVTPLVPLAAGTTFQVVLTTGTIGNPVTLTAFVGLGLPGPAGPQGPAGAAGAAGPQGPAGPQGPAGPACPGPICLTVDCKRKTVTFGSTAATSFTVVSNTVINAVVPPGPSAAAPTPIVTGPSPASGPVSGGNTVTLTGSNLNGATAVTFAGNAASSFAVAPAGTAGTASVTPPASTSLGFNYTYIAPPAPTEVFPTTGVTSGGDSFAITGTGLTGTTSVNFGTTPATSFTEVSDAEVDAITPYSSLSFSFQRPPVISSITPTSGPITGGTVVTITGQA
;
A
#
# COMPACT_ATOMS: atom_id res chain seq x y z
N MET A 1 -7.77 -1.01 -41.21
CA MET A 1 -8.06 -0.88 -39.77
C MET A 1 -6.86 -1.39 -39.01
N ALA A 2 -6.39 -0.65 -38.00
CA ALA A 2 -5.20 -1.06 -37.26
C ALA A 2 -5.50 -2.30 -36.40
N THR A 3 -4.55 -3.23 -36.28
CA THR A 3 -4.68 -4.46 -35.47
C THR A 3 -3.35 -4.80 -34.80
N ILE A 4 -3.41 -5.40 -33.60
CA ILE A 4 -2.23 -5.90 -32.88
C ILE A 4 -2.17 -7.42 -33.08
N THR A 5 -1.02 -7.92 -33.53
CA THR A 5 -0.78 -9.35 -33.76
C THR A 5 0.04 -9.96 -32.63
N SER A 6 1.01 -9.23 -32.06
CA SER A 6 1.76 -9.68 -30.89
C SER A 6 2.35 -8.52 -30.10
N VAL A 7 2.57 -8.75 -28.82
CA VAL A 7 3.26 -7.82 -27.93
C VAL A 7 4.31 -8.56 -27.12
N SER A 8 5.52 -8.03 -27.08
CA SER A 8 6.65 -8.63 -26.36
C SER A 8 7.54 -7.55 -25.76
N VAL A 9 8.35 -7.90 -24.76
CA VAL A 9 9.39 -7.01 -24.22
C VAL A 9 10.75 -7.50 -24.70
N ASN A 10 11.58 -6.60 -25.25
CA ASN A 10 12.93 -6.94 -25.70
C ASN A 10 13.95 -6.92 -24.55
N ALA A 11 15.18 -7.34 -24.83
CA ALA A 11 16.27 -7.38 -23.85
C ALA A 11 16.65 -5.98 -23.28
N GLN A 12 16.24 -4.89 -23.96
CA GLN A 12 16.45 -3.53 -23.50
C GLN A 12 15.27 -2.98 -22.66
N GLY A 13 14.27 -3.81 -22.33
CA GLY A 13 13.10 -3.40 -21.55
C GLY A 13 12.08 -2.57 -22.34
N GLN A 14 12.20 -2.51 -23.66
CA GLN A 14 11.25 -1.82 -24.54
C GLN A 14 10.11 -2.76 -24.93
N VAL A 15 8.90 -2.22 -25.07
CA VAL A 15 7.75 -2.98 -25.52
C VAL A 15 7.64 -2.89 -27.03
N VAL A 16 7.72 -4.05 -27.68
CA VAL A 16 7.59 -4.25 -29.12
C VAL A 16 6.18 -4.73 -29.42
N ILE A 17 5.42 -3.92 -30.13
CA ILE A 17 4.04 -4.15 -30.55
C ILE A 17 4.05 -4.41 -32.05
N ASN A 18 3.80 -5.65 -32.47
CA ASN A 18 3.69 -6.01 -33.88
C ASN A 18 2.22 -6.06 -34.27
N GLY A 19 1.93 -5.62 -35.50
CA GLY A 19 0.57 -5.50 -35.98
C GLY A 19 0.51 -5.10 -37.44
N GLN A 20 -0.61 -4.52 -37.84
CA GLN A 20 -0.83 -4.00 -39.19
C GLN A 20 -1.61 -2.69 -39.11
N GLY A 21 -1.33 -1.77 -40.04
CA GLY A 21 -2.11 -0.54 -40.21
C GLY A 21 -1.84 0.55 -39.17
N PHE A 22 -0.67 0.54 -38.52
CA PHE A 22 -0.27 1.63 -37.63
C PHE A 22 0.04 2.90 -38.45
N THR A 23 -0.46 4.05 -38.01
CA THR A 23 -0.20 5.35 -38.65
C THR A 23 0.55 6.23 -37.67
N CYS A 24 1.71 6.73 -38.09
CA CYS A 24 2.57 7.58 -37.27
C CYS A 24 2.27 9.06 -37.58
N PRO A 25 2.28 9.97 -36.59
CA PRO A 25 2.53 9.72 -35.17
C PRO A 25 1.36 9.00 -34.48
N ILE A 26 1.69 8.16 -33.50
CA ILE A 26 0.70 7.51 -32.63
C ILE A 26 0.17 8.53 -31.64
N LEU A 27 -1.14 8.54 -31.39
CA LEU A 27 -1.78 9.53 -30.54
C LEU A 27 -1.47 9.30 -29.06
N ALA A 28 -1.54 8.05 -28.59
CA ALA A 28 -1.14 7.67 -27.24
C ALA A 28 -0.83 6.17 -27.12
N VAL A 29 0.09 5.82 -26.20
CA VAL A 29 0.34 4.44 -25.77
C VAL A 29 0.40 4.41 -24.25
N LEU A 30 -0.38 3.53 -23.65
CA LEU A 30 -0.36 3.25 -22.21
C LEU A 30 -0.02 1.78 -21.96
N ILE A 31 0.84 1.52 -20.96
CA ILE A 31 1.22 0.20 -20.50
C ILE A 31 0.92 0.13 -19.00
N GLY A 32 0.00 -0.76 -18.60
CA GLY A 32 -0.46 -0.85 -17.22
C GLY A 32 -1.04 0.47 -16.67
N GLY A 33 -1.60 1.31 -17.55
CA GLY A 33 -2.11 2.65 -17.21
C GLY A 33 -1.04 3.76 -17.16
N SER A 34 0.25 3.45 -17.33
CA SER A 34 1.32 4.45 -17.40
C SER A 34 1.66 4.81 -18.85
N PRO A 35 1.97 6.08 -19.18
CA PRO A 35 2.37 6.45 -20.54
C PRO A 35 3.66 5.77 -21.00
N ALA A 36 3.78 5.53 -22.30
CA ALA A 36 5.00 5.04 -22.94
C ALA A 36 5.38 5.94 -24.13
N THR A 37 6.68 6.14 -24.33
CA THR A 37 7.21 6.99 -25.42
C THR A 37 7.61 6.14 -26.61
N VAL A 38 7.21 6.56 -27.80
CA VAL A 38 7.64 5.94 -29.06
C VAL A 38 9.11 6.31 -29.31
N ILE A 39 9.97 5.32 -29.52
CA ILE A 39 11.38 5.60 -29.79
C ILE A 39 11.55 6.23 -31.18
N PRO A 40 12.58 7.07 -31.41
CA PRO A 40 12.86 7.61 -32.74
C PRO A 40 13.01 6.48 -33.77
N GLY A 41 12.24 6.54 -34.86
CA GLY A 41 12.21 5.50 -35.89
C GLY A 41 11.50 4.19 -35.49
N GLY A 42 10.98 4.11 -34.26
CA GLY A 42 10.30 2.92 -33.74
C GLY A 42 8.84 2.78 -34.15
N CYS A 43 8.33 3.60 -35.08
CA CYS A 43 6.96 3.51 -35.56
C CYS A 43 6.96 3.26 -37.07
N THR A 44 6.40 2.12 -37.47
CA THR A 44 6.21 1.69 -38.86
C THR A 44 4.78 1.19 -39.04
N ALA A 45 4.37 0.92 -40.28
CA ALA A 45 3.03 0.39 -40.57
C ALA A 45 2.72 -0.96 -39.89
N THR A 46 3.74 -1.72 -39.47
CA THR A 46 3.62 -3.08 -38.95
C THR A 46 4.23 -3.29 -37.56
N GLN A 47 4.98 -2.33 -37.06
CA GLN A 47 5.67 -2.45 -35.78
C GLN A 47 5.77 -1.10 -35.07
N LEU A 48 5.53 -1.13 -33.77
CA LEU A 48 5.69 -0.01 -32.86
C LEU A 48 6.57 -0.43 -31.68
N ILE A 49 7.62 0.34 -31.40
CA ILE A 49 8.54 0.12 -30.28
C ILE A 49 8.43 1.31 -29.34
N VAL A 50 8.12 1.04 -28.08
CA VAL A 50 7.94 2.06 -27.05
C VAL A 50 8.78 1.78 -25.81
N THR A 51 9.23 2.84 -25.16
CA THR A 51 9.88 2.81 -23.86
C THR A 51 8.83 3.15 -22.78
N PRO A 52 8.53 2.22 -21.85
CA PRO A 52 7.70 2.53 -20.70
C PRO A 52 8.32 3.65 -19.85
N LEU A 53 7.52 4.60 -19.35
CA LEU A 53 8.03 5.62 -18.41
C LEU A 53 8.23 5.06 -16.99
N VAL A 54 7.60 3.93 -16.69
CA VAL A 54 7.70 3.23 -15.41
C VAL A 54 8.28 1.84 -15.67
N PRO A 55 9.27 1.37 -14.88
CA PRO A 55 9.80 0.04 -15.01
C PRO A 55 8.71 -1.03 -14.89
N LEU A 56 8.72 -1.99 -15.81
CA LEU A 56 7.77 -3.09 -15.79
C LEU A 56 8.27 -4.17 -14.82
N ALA A 57 7.47 -4.50 -13.81
CA ALA A 57 7.78 -5.57 -12.86
C ALA A 57 7.77 -6.95 -13.54
N ALA A 58 8.84 -7.73 -13.33
CA ALA A 58 8.89 -9.12 -13.76
C ALA A 58 7.81 -9.97 -13.05
N GLY A 59 7.30 -11.00 -13.73
CA GLY A 59 6.20 -11.84 -13.25
C GLY A 59 4.81 -11.21 -13.40
N THR A 60 4.69 -10.01 -13.98
CA THR A 60 3.42 -9.28 -14.11
C THR A 60 2.94 -9.23 -15.56
N THR A 61 1.61 -9.27 -15.76
CA THR A 61 0.97 -9.04 -17.05
C THR A 61 0.42 -7.63 -17.12
N PHE A 62 0.82 -6.85 -18.13
CA PHE A 62 0.40 -5.48 -18.34
C PHE A 62 -0.59 -5.37 -19.49
N GLN A 63 -1.66 -4.60 -19.29
CA GLN A 63 -2.54 -4.19 -20.38
C GLN A 63 -1.83 -3.11 -21.21
N VAL A 64 -1.81 -3.29 -22.53
CA VAL A 64 -1.31 -2.30 -23.49
C VAL A 64 -2.52 -1.69 -24.19
N VAL A 65 -2.67 -0.38 -24.04
CA VAL A 65 -3.72 0.41 -24.69
C VAL A 65 -3.06 1.32 -25.70
N LEU A 66 -3.39 1.11 -26.97
CA LEU A 66 -2.84 1.85 -28.10
C LEU A 66 -3.96 2.68 -28.74
N THR A 67 -3.79 4.00 -28.80
CA THR A 67 -4.72 4.91 -29.46
C THR A 67 -4.10 5.41 -30.76
N THR A 68 -4.70 5.03 -31.89
CA THR A 68 -4.30 5.42 -33.25
C THR A 68 -5.43 6.14 -33.98
N GLY A 69 -5.21 6.61 -35.21
CA GLY A 69 -6.23 7.32 -35.99
C GLY A 69 -6.04 8.84 -35.95
N THR A 70 -7.06 9.59 -36.37
CA THR A 70 -7.02 11.06 -36.41
C THR A 70 -7.69 11.66 -35.17
N ILE A 71 -7.36 12.92 -34.86
CA ILE A 71 -7.86 13.64 -33.67
C ILE A 71 -9.40 13.83 -33.64
N GLY A 72 -10.15 13.38 -34.65
CA GLY A 72 -11.62 13.31 -34.66
C GLY A 72 -12.21 11.90 -34.76
N ASN A 73 -11.40 10.86 -34.98
CA ASN A 73 -11.83 9.46 -35.05
C ASN A 73 -10.72 8.53 -34.52
N PRO A 74 -10.51 8.50 -33.19
CA PRO A 74 -9.51 7.65 -32.58
C PRO A 74 -9.97 6.19 -32.58
N VAL A 75 -9.05 5.29 -32.88
CA VAL A 75 -9.20 3.84 -32.79
C VAL A 75 -8.33 3.34 -31.63
N THR A 76 -8.97 2.73 -30.65
CA THR A 76 -8.31 2.12 -29.51
C THR A 76 -8.14 0.62 -29.72
N LEU A 77 -6.91 0.14 -29.55
CA LEU A 77 -6.53 -1.27 -29.59
C LEU A 77 -6.04 -1.70 -28.21
N THR A 78 -6.34 -2.93 -27.84
CA THR A 78 -5.92 -3.49 -26.54
C THR A 78 -5.22 -4.82 -26.75
N ALA A 79 -4.11 -5.00 -26.03
CA ALA A 79 -3.38 -6.25 -25.97
C ALA A 79 -2.80 -6.45 -24.56
N PHE A 80 -2.19 -7.61 -24.31
CA PHE A 80 -1.55 -7.92 -23.05
C PHE A 80 -0.11 -8.35 -23.29
N VAL A 81 0.79 -7.95 -22.40
CA VAL A 81 2.19 -8.38 -22.40
C VAL A 81 2.57 -8.88 -21.02
N GLY A 82 3.06 -10.11 -20.95
CA GLY A 82 3.57 -10.72 -19.73
C GLY A 82 5.09 -10.65 -19.69
N LEU A 83 5.66 -10.22 -18.56
CA LEU A 83 7.07 -10.42 -18.27
C LEU A 83 7.22 -11.68 -17.43
N GLY A 84 7.90 -12.69 -17.97
CA GLY A 84 8.29 -13.86 -17.19
C GLY A 84 9.22 -13.46 -16.03
N LEU A 85 9.23 -14.27 -14.96
CA LEU A 85 10.29 -14.16 -13.97
C LEU A 85 11.63 -14.48 -14.64
N PRO A 86 12.73 -13.79 -14.28
CA PRO A 86 14.06 -14.24 -14.65
C PRO A 86 14.21 -15.71 -14.26
N GLY A 87 14.76 -16.53 -15.17
CA GLY A 87 15.03 -17.93 -14.85
C GLY A 87 15.85 -18.01 -13.56
N PRO A 88 15.66 -19.04 -12.72
CA PRO A 88 16.48 -19.22 -11.53
C PRO A 88 17.95 -19.15 -11.94
N ALA A 89 18.77 -18.44 -11.14
CA ALA A 89 20.21 -18.46 -11.33
C ALA A 89 20.65 -19.93 -11.44
N GLY A 90 21.47 -20.23 -12.45
CA GLY A 90 21.96 -21.60 -12.64
C GLY A 90 22.55 -22.11 -11.32
N PRO A 91 22.43 -23.42 -11.02
CA PRO A 91 22.99 -23.97 -9.80
C PRO A 91 24.44 -23.51 -9.67
N GLN A 92 24.80 -22.98 -8.49
CA GLN A 92 26.17 -22.61 -8.19
C GLN A 92 27.05 -23.82 -8.52
N GLY A 93 28.07 -23.60 -9.36
CA GLY A 93 29.00 -24.66 -9.75
C GLY A 93 29.51 -25.38 -8.49
N PRO A 94 29.71 -26.71 -8.54
CA PRO A 94 30.13 -27.48 -7.37
C PRO A 94 31.34 -26.81 -6.72
N ALA A 95 31.29 -26.67 -5.39
CA ALA A 95 32.41 -26.14 -4.62
C ALA A 95 33.69 -26.89 -5.00
N GLY A 96 34.77 -26.14 -5.25
CA GLY A 96 36.07 -26.74 -5.58
C GLY A 96 36.48 -27.78 -4.54
N ALA A 97 36.98 -28.92 -5.01
CA ALA A 97 37.30 -30.06 -4.17
C ALA A 97 38.23 -29.66 -3.01
N ALA A 98 37.91 -30.12 -1.80
CA ALA A 98 38.82 -30.07 -0.66
C ALA A 98 40.11 -30.85 -0.99
N GLY A 99 41.26 -30.32 -0.57
CA GLY A 99 42.57 -30.91 -0.82
C GLY A 99 42.69 -32.35 -0.32
N ALA A 100 43.45 -33.17 -1.06
CA ALA A 100 43.45 -34.62 -0.96
C ALA A 100 43.91 -35.18 0.40
N ALA A 101 43.13 -36.11 0.96
CA ALA A 101 43.61 -37.15 1.88
C ALA A 101 44.19 -38.33 1.07
N GLY A 102 45.15 -39.06 1.66
CA GLY A 102 46.08 -40.00 1.00
C GLY A 102 45.48 -41.12 0.12
N PRO A 103 46.33 -41.76 -0.71
CA PRO A 103 45.86 -42.53 -1.87
C PRO A 103 45.11 -43.81 -1.49
N GLN A 104 43.85 -43.88 -1.90
CA GLN A 104 43.03 -45.09 -1.93
C GLN A 104 43.21 -45.78 -3.30
N GLY A 105 43.30 -47.13 -3.30
CA GLY A 105 43.73 -47.96 -4.44
C GLY A 105 42.91 -47.87 -5.73
N PRO A 106 43.44 -48.40 -6.85
CA PRO A 106 42.91 -48.14 -8.20
C PRO A 106 41.50 -48.72 -8.40
N ALA A 107 40.57 -47.86 -8.82
CA ALA A 107 39.22 -48.23 -9.24
C ALA A 107 39.21 -48.71 -10.70
N GLY A 108 38.40 -49.74 -10.99
CA GLY A 108 38.26 -50.36 -12.31
C GLY A 108 37.69 -49.43 -13.40
N PRO A 109 37.77 -49.83 -14.68
CA PRO A 109 37.42 -48.97 -15.80
C PRO A 109 35.95 -48.59 -15.82
N GLN A 110 35.69 -47.31 -16.03
CA GLN A 110 34.36 -46.70 -16.16
C GLN A 110 33.70 -47.09 -17.50
N GLY A 111 32.46 -47.56 -17.43
CA GLY A 111 31.64 -47.83 -18.62
C GLY A 111 31.28 -46.54 -19.39
N PRO A 112 31.02 -46.64 -20.72
CA PRO A 112 30.83 -45.47 -21.58
C PRO A 112 29.60 -44.64 -21.18
N ALA A 113 29.73 -43.32 -21.33
CA ALA A 113 28.67 -42.35 -21.11
C ALA A 113 27.50 -42.55 -22.09
N GLY A 114 26.27 -42.58 -21.57
CA GLY A 114 25.05 -42.49 -22.38
C GLY A 114 24.86 -41.07 -22.93
N PRO A 115 24.20 -40.91 -24.10
CA PRO A 115 24.09 -39.62 -24.76
C PRO A 115 23.19 -38.64 -24.00
N ALA A 116 23.67 -37.39 -23.87
CA ALA A 116 22.91 -36.25 -23.40
C ALA A 116 22.02 -35.69 -24.53
N CYS A 117 20.80 -35.26 -24.20
CA CYS A 117 19.95 -34.44 -25.08
C CYS A 117 19.99 -32.97 -24.64
N PRO A 118 20.34 -32.02 -25.53
CA PRO A 118 20.15 -30.59 -25.28
C PRO A 118 18.85 -30.09 -25.95
N GLY A 119 17.90 -29.56 -25.17
CA GLY A 119 16.73 -28.80 -25.67
C GLY A 119 15.36 -29.28 -25.17
N PRO A 120 14.35 -28.38 -25.04
CA PRO A 120 13.22 -28.59 -24.12
C PRO A 120 12.16 -29.55 -24.68
N ILE A 121 11.62 -30.38 -23.78
CA ILE A 121 10.54 -31.37 -23.93
C ILE A 121 10.73 -32.45 -25.02
N CYS A 122 11.47 -33.51 -24.69
CA CYS A 122 11.34 -34.79 -25.40
C CYS A 122 9.94 -35.38 -25.14
N LEU A 123 9.04 -35.26 -26.12
CA LEU A 123 7.84 -36.08 -26.21
C LEU A 123 8.26 -37.48 -26.66
N THR A 124 8.04 -38.50 -25.83
CA THR A 124 8.28 -39.90 -26.23
C THR A 124 6.95 -40.62 -26.35
N VAL A 125 6.69 -41.19 -27.53
CA VAL A 125 5.51 -42.02 -27.81
C VAL A 125 5.99 -43.47 -27.95
N ASP A 126 5.71 -44.30 -26.94
CA ASP A 126 6.03 -45.73 -26.98
C ASP A 126 4.80 -46.53 -27.44
N CYS A 127 4.77 -46.84 -28.73
CA CYS A 127 3.68 -47.58 -29.36
C CYS A 127 3.57 -49.04 -28.87
N LYS A 128 4.61 -49.61 -28.25
CA LYS A 128 4.56 -50.97 -27.66
C LYS A 128 4.01 -50.95 -26.24
N ARG A 129 4.25 -49.88 -25.49
CA ARG A 129 3.80 -49.73 -24.09
C ARG A 129 2.51 -48.94 -23.92
N LYS A 130 1.97 -48.35 -25.00
CA LYS A 130 0.80 -47.44 -24.99
C LYS A 130 0.98 -46.27 -24.02
N THR A 131 2.14 -45.62 -24.03
CA THR A 131 2.45 -44.49 -23.13
C THR A 131 2.96 -43.28 -23.89
N VAL A 132 2.51 -42.10 -23.45
CA VAL A 132 3.03 -40.80 -23.88
C VAL A 132 3.67 -40.14 -22.67
N THR A 133 4.93 -39.70 -22.76
CA THR A 133 5.63 -39.03 -21.65
C THR A 133 6.09 -37.63 -22.05
N PHE A 134 6.03 -36.70 -21.09
CA PHE A 134 6.63 -35.36 -21.17
C PHE A 134 7.90 -35.38 -20.31
N GLY A 135 9.07 -35.62 -20.92
CA GLY A 135 10.27 -35.96 -20.15
C GLY A 135 10.13 -37.32 -19.45
N SER A 136 10.29 -37.36 -18.12
CA SER A 136 10.14 -38.57 -17.30
C SER A 136 8.72 -38.82 -16.77
N THR A 137 7.78 -37.89 -16.98
CA THR A 137 6.41 -37.99 -16.43
C THR A 137 5.42 -38.47 -17.48
N ALA A 138 4.62 -39.50 -17.16
CA ALA A 138 3.56 -40.00 -18.03
C ALA A 138 2.40 -39.01 -18.16
N ALA A 139 1.89 -38.85 -19.38
CA ALA A 139 0.67 -38.09 -19.65
C ALA A 139 -0.51 -38.66 -18.84
N THR A 140 -1.34 -37.77 -18.29
CA THR A 140 -2.54 -38.17 -17.54
C THR A 140 -3.55 -38.92 -18.41
N SER A 141 -3.64 -38.59 -19.70
CA SER A 141 -4.35 -39.36 -20.72
C SER A 141 -3.88 -38.92 -22.10
N PHE A 142 -4.14 -39.73 -23.13
CA PHE A 142 -3.92 -39.33 -24.52
C PHE A 142 -4.90 -40.05 -25.46
N THR A 143 -5.17 -39.45 -26.60
CA THR A 143 -5.94 -40.04 -27.70
C THR A 143 -5.13 -40.00 -28.99
N VAL A 144 -5.14 -41.09 -29.75
CA VAL A 144 -4.49 -41.16 -31.07
C VAL A 144 -5.49 -40.67 -32.12
N VAL A 145 -5.15 -39.61 -32.85
CA VAL A 145 -6.01 -38.98 -33.85
C VAL A 145 -5.68 -39.51 -35.25
N SER A 146 -4.40 -39.76 -35.54
CA SER A 146 -3.93 -40.39 -36.77
C SER A 146 -2.60 -41.12 -36.56
N ASN A 147 -2.03 -41.68 -37.63
CA ASN A 147 -0.67 -42.23 -37.63
C ASN A 147 0.43 -41.17 -37.40
N THR A 148 0.08 -39.88 -37.46
CA THR A 148 1.02 -38.76 -37.28
C THR A 148 0.60 -37.77 -36.18
N VAL A 149 -0.60 -37.94 -35.59
CA VAL A 149 -1.17 -36.98 -34.62
C VAL A 149 -1.70 -37.69 -33.38
N ILE A 150 -1.30 -37.19 -32.21
CA ILE A 150 -1.85 -37.55 -30.89
C ILE A 150 -2.26 -36.28 -30.13
N ASN A 151 -3.31 -36.37 -29.32
CA ASN A 151 -3.66 -35.36 -28.33
C ASN A 151 -3.35 -35.93 -26.94
N ALA A 152 -2.42 -35.34 -26.21
CA ALA A 152 -2.02 -35.80 -24.88
C ALA A 152 -2.27 -34.72 -23.83
N VAL A 153 -2.82 -35.11 -22.68
CA VAL A 153 -3.06 -34.22 -21.54
C VAL A 153 -1.80 -34.20 -20.68
N VAL A 154 -1.16 -33.04 -20.59
CA VAL A 154 0.02 -32.80 -19.75
C VAL A 154 -0.35 -33.11 -18.28
N PRO A 155 0.42 -33.97 -17.59
CA PRO A 155 0.14 -34.29 -16.20
C PRO A 155 0.32 -33.03 -15.33
N PRO A 156 -0.45 -32.87 -14.23
CA PRO A 156 -0.18 -31.83 -13.26
C PRO A 156 1.30 -31.94 -12.83
N GLY A 157 2.08 -30.90 -13.10
CA GLY A 157 3.46 -30.85 -12.62
C GLY A 157 3.50 -30.92 -11.08
N PRO A 158 4.66 -31.22 -10.47
CA PRO A 158 4.81 -31.03 -9.03
C PRO A 158 4.36 -29.59 -8.73
N SER A 159 3.31 -29.45 -7.92
CA SER A 159 2.77 -28.14 -7.55
C SER A 159 3.93 -27.36 -6.95
N ALA A 160 4.44 -26.37 -7.69
CA ALA A 160 5.50 -25.51 -7.18
C ALA A 160 5.02 -24.99 -5.83
N ALA A 161 5.84 -25.15 -4.79
CA ALA A 161 5.50 -24.66 -3.45
C ALA A 161 5.05 -23.20 -3.58
N ALA A 162 3.90 -22.87 -2.99
CA ALA A 162 3.37 -21.52 -3.03
C ALA A 162 4.49 -20.55 -2.57
N PRO A 163 4.77 -19.48 -3.32
CA PRO A 163 5.87 -18.60 -3.00
C PRO A 163 5.63 -17.99 -1.60
N THR A 164 6.65 -18.01 -0.75
CA THR A 164 6.53 -17.51 0.63
C THR A 164 6.13 -16.03 0.62
N PRO A 165 5.16 -15.61 1.46
CA PRO A 165 4.82 -14.20 1.66
C PRO A 165 6.06 -13.40 2.08
N ILE A 166 6.21 -12.20 1.50
CA ILE A 166 7.23 -11.22 1.90
C ILE A 166 6.48 -9.94 2.21
N VAL A 167 6.56 -9.44 3.45
CA VAL A 167 6.06 -8.10 3.77
C VAL A 167 7.23 -7.11 3.70
N THR A 168 6.95 -5.86 3.34
CA THR A 168 7.91 -4.75 3.30
C THR A 168 7.68 -3.74 4.42
N GLY A 169 6.49 -3.74 5.04
CA GLY A 169 6.23 -3.06 6.30
C GLY A 169 4.78 -2.58 6.47
N PRO A 170 4.39 -2.23 7.71
CA PRO A 170 3.12 -1.59 8.01
C PRO A 170 3.14 -0.08 7.69
N SER A 171 2.02 0.41 7.14
CA SER A 171 1.76 1.84 6.95
C SER A 171 0.33 2.20 7.36
N PRO A 172 0.14 3.09 8.36
CA PRO A 172 1.18 3.73 9.17
C PRO A 172 1.95 2.72 10.05
N ALA A 173 3.20 3.06 10.42
CA ALA A 173 4.05 2.23 11.28
C ALA A 173 3.77 2.41 12.79
N SER A 174 2.70 3.12 13.15
CA SER A 174 2.28 3.38 14.52
C SER A 174 0.76 3.57 14.62
N GLY A 175 0.23 3.52 15.84
CA GLY A 175 -1.17 3.80 16.14
C GLY A 175 -1.53 3.60 17.62
N PRO A 176 -2.80 3.81 18.01
CA PRO A 176 -3.20 3.85 19.40
C PRO A 176 -3.17 2.47 20.08
N VAL A 177 -2.86 2.41 21.38
CA VAL A 177 -2.93 1.18 22.21
C VAL A 177 -4.30 0.51 22.20
N SER A 178 -5.38 1.27 21.97
CA SER A 178 -6.74 0.73 21.82
C SER A 178 -6.92 -0.10 20.54
N GLY A 179 -5.99 -0.03 19.59
CA GLY A 179 -6.14 -0.60 18.27
C GLY A 179 -7.28 0.04 17.47
N GLY A 180 -7.74 -0.66 16.44
CA GLY A 180 -8.89 -0.26 15.62
C GLY A 180 -8.56 0.65 14.44
N ASN A 181 -7.34 1.18 14.35
CA ASN A 181 -6.88 1.94 13.20
C ASN A 181 -6.55 1.02 12.02
N THR A 182 -6.73 1.57 10.82
CA THR A 182 -6.36 0.87 9.58
C THR A 182 -4.85 0.88 9.39
N VAL A 183 -4.24 -0.29 9.16
CA VAL A 183 -2.83 -0.50 8.84
C VAL A 183 -2.74 -1.27 7.53
N THR A 184 -2.05 -0.70 6.54
CA THR A 184 -1.79 -1.34 5.25
C THR A 184 -0.45 -2.06 5.30
N LEU A 185 -0.45 -3.37 5.03
CA LEU A 185 0.76 -4.15 4.84
C LEU A 185 1.11 -4.22 3.36
N THR A 186 2.28 -3.72 3.00
CA THR A 186 2.81 -3.84 1.63
C THR A 186 3.72 -5.05 1.53
N GLY A 187 3.80 -5.69 0.36
CA GLY A 187 4.59 -6.90 0.19
C GLY A 187 4.26 -7.70 -1.08
N SER A 188 4.90 -8.87 -1.20
CA SER A 188 4.74 -9.83 -2.29
C SER A 188 4.15 -11.14 -1.78
N ASN A 189 3.40 -11.85 -2.64
CA ASN A 189 2.79 -13.16 -2.34
C ASN A 189 1.83 -13.16 -1.13
N LEU A 190 1.19 -12.02 -0.83
CA LEU A 190 0.30 -11.87 0.32
C LEU A 190 -1.08 -12.52 0.13
N ASN A 191 -1.43 -12.95 -1.10
CA ASN A 191 -2.73 -13.53 -1.43
C ASN A 191 -3.04 -14.82 -0.63
N GLY A 192 -2.00 -15.54 -0.18
CA GLY A 192 -2.14 -16.74 0.65
C GLY A 192 -2.13 -16.49 2.16
N ALA A 193 -2.01 -15.25 2.63
CA ALA A 193 -2.02 -14.96 4.06
C ALA A 193 -3.43 -15.20 4.65
N THR A 194 -3.52 -15.91 5.76
CA THR A 194 -4.79 -16.24 6.45
C THR A 194 -4.96 -15.54 7.80
N ALA A 195 -3.89 -14.95 8.32
CA ALA A 195 -3.86 -14.21 9.58
C ALA A 195 -2.75 -13.15 9.53
N VAL A 196 -2.74 -12.25 10.50
CA VAL A 196 -1.62 -11.34 10.81
C VAL A 196 -1.61 -11.18 12.33
N THR A 197 -0.43 -11.17 12.95
CA THR A 197 -0.31 -10.92 14.39
C THR A 197 0.60 -9.73 14.67
N PHE A 198 0.19 -8.92 15.66
CA PHE A 198 0.97 -7.81 16.23
C PHE A 198 1.37 -8.20 17.65
N ALA A 199 2.66 -8.44 17.91
CA ALA A 199 3.17 -8.97 19.17
C ALA A 199 2.41 -10.22 19.68
N GLY A 200 1.96 -11.09 18.77
CA GLY A 200 1.17 -12.29 19.08
C GLY A 200 -0.35 -12.08 19.14
N ASN A 201 -0.84 -10.84 19.14
CA ASN A 201 -2.27 -10.56 19.08
C ASN A 201 -2.77 -10.65 17.64
N ALA A 202 -3.78 -11.49 17.39
CA ALA A 202 -4.37 -11.63 16.06
C ALA A 202 -5.13 -10.36 15.65
N ALA A 203 -4.83 -9.86 14.46
CA ALA A 203 -5.59 -8.79 13.84
C ALA A 203 -7.01 -9.27 13.50
N SER A 204 -8.01 -8.39 13.67
CA SER A 204 -9.41 -8.72 13.32
C SER A 204 -9.65 -8.80 11.81
N SER A 205 -8.76 -8.20 11.02
CA SER A 205 -8.69 -8.33 9.56
C SER A 205 -7.29 -7.94 9.07
N PHE A 206 -6.98 -8.18 7.79
CA PHE A 206 -5.70 -7.77 7.17
C PHE A 206 -5.43 -6.25 7.17
N ALA A 207 -6.41 -5.47 7.61
CA ALA A 207 -6.36 -4.02 7.60
C ALA A 207 -6.45 -3.39 9.00
N VAL A 208 -6.79 -4.11 10.07
CA VAL A 208 -7.06 -3.47 11.38
C VAL A 208 -6.10 -3.97 12.45
N ALA A 209 -5.35 -3.05 13.05
CA ALA A 209 -4.47 -3.37 14.17
C ALA A 209 -5.31 -3.76 15.41
N PRO A 210 -4.98 -4.87 16.10
CA PRO A 210 -5.63 -5.22 17.35
C PRO A 210 -5.17 -4.30 18.49
N ALA A 211 -5.90 -4.32 19.61
CA ALA A 211 -5.46 -3.66 20.84
C ALA A 211 -4.11 -4.25 21.31
N GLY A 212 -3.26 -3.39 21.87
CA GLY A 212 -1.88 -3.73 22.22
C GLY A 212 -1.36 -2.95 23.42
N THR A 213 -0.15 -3.27 23.84
CA THR A 213 0.56 -2.55 24.92
C THR A 213 1.43 -1.46 24.32
N ALA A 214 1.57 -0.33 25.00
CA ALA A 214 2.44 0.77 24.56
C ALA A 214 3.88 0.28 24.30
N GLY A 215 4.47 0.74 23.21
CA GLY A 215 5.82 0.33 22.78
C GLY A 215 5.85 -0.41 21.44
N THR A 216 7.02 -0.95 21.10
CA THR A 216 7.26 -1.63 19.82
C THR A 216 6.70 -3.06 19.84
N ALA A 217 5.89 -3.37 18.83
CA ALA A 217 5.32 -4.68 18.57
C ALA A 217 5.88 -5.24 17.26
N SER A 218 6.25 -6.52 17.25
CA SER A 218 6.64 -7.19 16.01
C SER A 218 5.41 -7.61 15.21
N VAL A 219 5.37 -7.26 13.93
CA VAL A 219 4.35 -7.66 12.97
C VAL A 219 4.87 -8.84 12.18
N THR A 220 4.21 -9.98 12.33
CA THR A 220 4.58 -11.23 11.66
C THR A 220 3.41 -11.75 10.82
N PRO A 221 3.56 -11.79 9.48
CA PRO A 221 2.65 -12.51 8.60
C PRO A 221 2.92 -14.03 8.66
N PRO A 222 1.88 -14.88 8.56
CA PRO A 222 2.00 -16.33 8.50
C PRO A 222 2.90 -16.77 7.35
N ALA A 223 3.76 -17.75 7.62
CA ALA A 223 4.68 -18.36 6.65
C ALA A 223 5.65 -17.38 5.94
N SER A 224 5.81 -16.15 6.45
CA SER A 224 6.79 -15.20 5.90
C SER A 224 8.21 -15.51 6.35
N THR A 225 9.18 -15.30 5.47
CA THR A 225 10.61 -15.33 5.79
C THR A 225 11.18 -13.94 6.09
N SER A 226 10.35 -12.88 6.01
CA SER A 226 10.77 -11.53 6.40
C SER A 226 10.89 -11.43 7.91
N LEU A 227 12.06 -10.98 8.39
CA LEU A 227 12.25 -10.58 9.79
C LEU A 227 11.13 -9.60 10.17
N GLY A 228 10.40 -9.89 11.26
CA GLY A 228 9.18 -9.16 11.61
C GLY A 228 9.37 -7.65 11.65
N PHE A 229 8.36 -6.90 11.21
CA PHE A 229 8.39 -5.44 11.16
C PHE A 229 8.05 -4.85 12.51
N ASN A 230 8.54 -3.65 12.80
CA ASN A 230 8.14 -2.94 14.02
C ASN A 230 6.90 -2.10 13.75
N TYR A 231 5.93 -2.21 14.65
CA TYR A 231 4.76 -1.35 14.76
C TYR A 231 4.73 -0.75 16.17
N THR A 232 4.60 0.57 16.30
CA THR A 232 4.62 1.22 17.62
C THR A 232 3.21 1.56 18.09
N TYR A 233 2.81 0.95 19.21
CA TYR A 233 1.61 1.35 19.94
C TYR A 233 1.89 2.59 20.78
N ILE A 234 1.13 3.65 20.56
CA ILE A 234 1.23 4.93 21.24
C ILE A 234 0.08 5.01 22.27
N ALA A 235 0.43 5.26 23.53
CA ALA A 235 -0.57 5.51 24.58
C ALA A 235 -1.18 6.91 24.39
N PRO A 236 -2.48 7.11 24.68
CA PRO A 236 -3.05 8.45 24.71
C PRO A 236 -2.38 9.27 25.84
N PRO A 237 -2.25 10.60 25.66
CA PRO A 237 -1.78 11.49 26.73
C PRO A 237 -2.67 11.36 27.98
N ALA A 238 -2.04 11.24 29.15
CA ALA A 238 -2.73 11.13 30.43
C ALA A 238 -2.29 12.26 31.37
N PRO A 239 -2.96 13.44 31.32
CA PRO A 239 -2.69 14.52 32.26
C PRO A 239 -3.16 14.12 33.66
N THR A 240 -2.33 14.37 34.68
CA THR A 240 -2.58 14.04 36.08
C THR A 240 -2.91 15.27 36.92
N GLU A 241 -2.24 16.39 36.66
CA GLU A 241 -2.38 17.60 37.44
C GLU A 241 -2.27 18.84 36.55
N VAL A 242 -2.90 19.93 37.01
CA VAL A 242 -2.77 21.25 36.41
C VAL A 242 -2.42 22.25 37.50
N PHE A 243 -1.41 23.10 37.28
CA PHE A 243 -1.00 24.10 38.26
C PHE A 243 -0.58 25.41 37.58
N PRO A 244 -1.07 26.59 38.04
CA PRO A 244 -2.07 26.77 39.10
C PRO A 244 -3.48 26.31 38.67
N THR A 245 -4.33 25.90 39.62
CA THR A 245 -5.72 25.46 39.37
C THR A 245 -6.71 26.61 39.21
N THR A 246 -6.26 27.85 39.32
CA THR A 246 -7.06 29.06 39.23
C THR A 246 -6.32 30.12 38.43
N GLY A 247 -7.06 30.94 37.70
CA GLY A 247 -6.54 32.08 36.96
C GLY A 247 -7.59 33.18 36.82
N VAL A 248 -7.20 34.30 36.21
CA VAL A 248 -8.09 35.43 35.93
C VAL A 248 -9.08 35.08 34.83
N THR A 249 -10.34 35.53 34.97
CA THR A 249 -11.40 35.25 33.98
C THR A 249 -11.13 35.89 32.62
N SER A 250 -10.26 36.90 32.57
CA SER A 250 -9.79 37.48 31.31
C SER A 250 -8.87 36.56 30.53
N GLY A 251 -8.33 35.48 31.11
CA GLY A 251 -7.30 34.65 30.50
C GLY A 251 -5.92 35.32 30.46
N GLY A 252 -4.94 34.63 29.89
CA GLY A 252 -3.54 35.09 29.76
C GLY A 252 -2.57 34.53 30.80
N ASP A 253 -3.06 33.80 31.80
CA ASP A 253 -2.20 33.16 32.81
C ASP A 253 -1.51 31.91 32.26
N SER A 254 -0.26 31.72 32.68
CA SER A 254 0.52 30.50 32.46
C SER A 254 0.13 29.41 33.45
N PHE A 255 0.04 28.18 32.96
CA PHE A 255 -0.16 26.99 33.78
C PHE A 255 0.62 25.81 33.18
N ALA A 256 1.03 24.90 34.05
CA ALA A 256 1.67 23.64 33.70
C ALA A 256 0.64 22.51 33.81
N ILE A 257 0.66 21.62 32.85
CA ILE A 257 -0.02 20.32 32.87
C ILE A 257 1.06 19.28 33.09
N THR A 258 0.96 18.51 34.17
CA THR A 258 1.84 17.36 34.39
C THR A 258 1.10 16.07 34.09
N GLY A 259 1.81 15.03 33.64
CA GLY A 259 1.21 13.76 33.26
C GLY A 259 2.20 12.77 32.67
N THR A 260 1.69 11.88 31.83
CA THR A 260 2.50 10.92 31.04
C THR A 260 2.07 10.90 29.59
N GLY A 261 3.00 10.68 28.66
CA GLY A 261 2.69 10.60 27.24
C GLY A 261 2.28 11.95 26.66
N LEU A 262 2.80 13.06 27.21
CA LEU A 262 2.44 14.41 26.76
C LEU A 262 3.20 14.84 25.51
N THR A 263 4.22 14.08 25.07
CA THR A 263 4.95 14.36 23.83
C THR A 263 4.05 14.18 22.61
N GLY A 264 3.99 15.16 21.70
CA GLY A 264 3.13 15.13 20.52
C GLY A 264 1.70 15.66 20.75
N THR A 265 1.47 16.37 21.85
CA THR A 265 0.32 17.24 22.09
C THR A 265 0.16 18.25 20.96
N THR A 266 -0.97 18.17 20.25
CA THR A 266 -1.30 19.10 19.16
C THR A 266 -2.21 20.24 19.58
N SER A 267 -2.87 20.11 20.74
CA SER A 267 -3.83 21.09 21.25
C SER A 267 -4.05 20.92 22.74
N VAL A 268 -4.16 22.05 23.45
CA VAL A 268 -4.64 22.12 24.83
C VAL A 268 -5.94 22.91 24.83
N ASN A 269 -7.05 22.32 25.30
CA ASN A 269 -8.37 22.94 25.26
C ASN A 269 -8.96 23.11 26.66
N PHE A 270 -9.55 24.27 26.91
CA PHE A 270 -10.36 24.59 28.07
C PHE A 270 -11.85 24.43 27.74
N GLY A 271 -12.39 23.23 28.01
CA GLY A 271 -13.71 22.86 27.50
C GLY A 271 -13.70 22.90 25.96
N THR A 272 -14.42 23.85 25.37
CA THR A 272 -14.45 24.06 23.91
C THR A 272 -13.49 25.15 23.42
N THR A 273 -12.80 25.87 24.31
CA THR A 273 -11.96 27.02 23.96
C THR A 273 -10.48 26.60 23.95
N PRO A 274 -9.77 26.64 22.81
CA PRO A 274 -8.34 26.31 22.75
C PRO A 274 -7.51 27.28 23.58
N ALA A 275 -6.44 26.81 24.22
CA ALA A 275 -5.40 27.65 24.82
C ALA A 275 -4.82 28.62 23.76
N THR A 276 -4.38 29.81 24.20
CA THR A 276 -3.82 30.81 23.26
C THR A 276 -2.46 30.40 22.73
N SER A 277 -1.67 29.70 23.55
CA SER A 277 -0.45 29.01 23.15
C SER A 277 -0.14 27.89 24.13
N PHE A 278 0.71 26.96 23.71
CA PHE A 278 1.32 25.96 24.59
C PHE A 278 2.71 25.59 24.11
N THR A 279 3.52 25.06 25.01
CA THR A 279 4.88 24.59 24.80
C THR A 279 5.00 23.22 25.42
N GLU A 280 5.39 22.24 24.64
CA GLU A 280 5.76 20.92 25.17
C GLU A 280 7.14 21.03 25.83
N VAL A 281 7.19 20.83 27.15
CA VAL A 281 8.43 20.90 27.92
C VAL A 281 9.11 19.53 27.94
N SER A 282 8.33 18.47 28.20
CA SER A 282 8.79 17.09 28.21
C SER A 282 7.62 16.11 28.05
N ASP A 283 7.89 14.80 28.03
CA ASP A 283 6.83 13.77 28.05
C ASP A 283 5.95 13.84 29.31
N ALA A 284 6.43 14.52 30.35
CA ALA A 284 5.74 14.67 31.63
C ALA A 284 5.18 16.07 31.88
N GLU A 285 5.45 17.05 31.01
CA GLU A 285 5.08 18.45 31.25
C GLU A 285 4.77 19.24 29.97
N VAL A 286 3.64 19.95 29.98
CA VAL A 286 3.23 20.92 28.95
C VAL A 286 2.85 22.22 29.63
N ASP A 287 3.50 23.31 29.23
CA ASP A 287 3.13 24.66 29.64
C ASP A 287 2.12 25.24 28.67
N ALA A 288 1.10 25.93 29.15
CA ALA A 288 0.08 26.53 28.29
C ALA A 288 -0.41 27.87 28.85
N ILE A 289 -1.02 28.66 27.97
CA ILE A 289 -1.60 29.97 28.31
C ILE A 289 -3.11 29.90 28.18
N THR A 290 -3.80 30.23 29.27
CA THR A 290 -5.27 30.23 29.34
C THR A 290 -5.88 31.13 28.24
N PRO A 291 -6.99 30.73 27.61
CA PRO A 291 -7.64 31.54 26.61
C PRO A 291 -8.36 32.73 27.22
N TYR A 292 -8.48 33.79 26.42
CA TYR A 292 -9.33 34.91 26.77
C TYR A 292 -10.80 34.47 26.72
N SER A 293 -11.49 34.49 27.86
CA SER A 293 -12.96 34.54 27.83
C SER A 293 -13.34 35.99 27.57
N SER A 294 -13.90 36.28 26.39
CA SER A 294 -14.34 37.64 26.10
C SER A 294 -15.54 37.95 27.00
N LEU A 295 -15.33 38.71 28.06
CA LEU A 295 -16.42 39.47 28.67
C LEU A 295 -16.91 40.46 27.62
N SER A 296 -18.06 40.19 27.00
CA SER A 296 -18.68 41.13 26.08
C SER A 296 -19.19 42.33 26.88
N PHE A 297 -18.52 43.46 26.76
CA PHE A 297 -19.03 44.74 27.23
C PHE A 297 -19.93 45.35 26.15
N SER A 298 -21.24 45.37 26.37
CA SER A 298 -22.19 46.05 25.49
C SER A 298 -22.61 47.37 26.14
N PHE A 299 -22.49 48.47 25.40
CA PHE A 299 -23.04 49.75 25.83
C PHE A 299 -24.58 49.68 25.71
N GLN A 300 -25.27 49.60 26.84
CA GLN A 300 -26.71 49.88 26.86
C GLN A 300 -26.92 51.39 26.74
N ARG A 301 -27.95 51.79 25.98
CA ARG A 301 -28.40 53.17 25.98
C ARG A 301 -28.95 53.47 27.38
N PRO A 302 -28.67 54.63 27.99
CA PRO A 302 -29.25 54.98 29.29
C PRO A 302 -30.78 54.86 29.22
N PRO A 303 -31.45 54.30 30.24
CA PRO A 303 -32.90 54.20 30.24
C PRO A 303 -33.49 55.62 30.15
N VAL A 304 -34.45 55.78 29.25
CA VAL A 304 -35.11 57.07 29.01
C VAL A 304 -36.55 57.01 29.51
N ILE A 305 -36.92 57.96 30.37
CA ILE A 305 -38.32 58.17 30.75
C ILE A 305 -39.03 58.81 29.57
N SER A 306 -40.08 58.15 29.08
CA SER A 306 -40.93 58.63 27.99
C SER A 306 -42.16 59.38 28.51
N SER A 307 -42.70 59.01 29.67
CA SER A 307 -43.82 59.75 30.27
C SER A 307 -43.94 59.55 31.78
N ILE A 308 -44.58 60.52 32.44
CA ILE A 308 -44.93 60.50 33.85
C ILE A 308 -46.38 60.97 33.95
N THR A 309 -47.29 60.20 34.55
CA THR A 309 -48.71 60.55 34.67
C THR A 309 -49.30 60.11 36.01
N PRO A 310 -50.02 60.99 36.74
CA PRO A 310 -50.29 62.40 36.45
C PRO A 310 -49.07 63.32 36.72
N THR A 311 -49.04 64.50 36.08
CA THR A 311 -47.94 65.49 36.22
C THR A 311 -48.12 66.47 37.38
N SER A 312 -49.15 66.29 38.20
CA SER A 312 -49.43 67.11 39.38
C SER A 312 -50.09 66.31 40.50
N GLY A 313 -49.92 66.78 41.74
CA GLY A 313 -50.50 66.17 42.94
C GLY A 313 -50.51 67.14 44.13
N PRO A 314 -51.15 66.77 45.25
CA PRO A 314 -51.21 67.59 46.46
C PRO A 314 -49.83 67.82 47.08
N ILE A 315 -49.60 68.98 47.69
CA ILE A 315 -48.34 69.33 48.39
C ILE A 315 -48.00 68.40 49.55
N THR A 316 -48.98 67.67 50.08
CA THR A 316 -48.84 66.68 51.15
C THR A 316 -48.28 65.34 50.64
N GLY A 317 -48.22 65.13 49.32
CA GLY A 317 -47.78 63.89 48.70
C GLY A 317 -48.87 62.79 48.66
N GLY A 318 -48.45 61.56 48.34
CA GLY A 318 -49.32 60.36 48.34
C GLY A 318 -49.94 59.98 46.99
N THR A 319 -49.78 60.79 45.94
CA THR A 319 -50.24 60.45 44.59
C THR A 319 -49.34 59.38 43.97
N VAL A 320 -49.92 58.24 43.58
CA VAL A 320 -49.23 57.22 42.78
C VAL A 320 -49.06 57.76 41.35
N VAL A 321 -47.84 57.67 40.83
CA VAL A 321 -47.49 58.13 39.49
C VAL A 321 -47.02 56.96 38.66
N THR A 322 -47.55 56.85 37.44
CA THR A 322 -47.10 55.87 36.44
C THR A 322 -46.00 56.49 35.61
N ILE A 323 -44.82 55.86 35.60
CA ILE A 323 -43.65 56.26 34.80
C ILE A 323 -43.45 55.20 33.72
N THR A 324 -43.44 55.60 32.45
CA THR A 324 -43.12 54.71 31.33
C THR A 324 -41.82 55.15 30.65
N GLY A 325 -41.06 54.21 30.12
CA GLY A 325 -39.78 54.45 29.48
C GLY A 325 -39.29 53.25 28.68
N GLN A 326 -38.17 53.41 27.99
CA GLN A 326 -37.48 52.31 27.30
C GLN A 326 -36.11 52.08 27.97
N ALA A 327 -35.74 50.80 28.11
CA ALA A 327 -34.49 50.32 28.69
C ALA A 327 -33.60 49.68 27.63
#